data_AF-A0AA48KQ86-F1
#
_entry.id   AF-A0AA48KQ86-F1
#
_cell.length_a   1.000
_cell.length_b   1.000
_cell.length_c   1.000
_cell.angle_alpha   90.00
_cell.angle_beta   90.00
_cell.angle_gamma   90.00
#
_symmetry.space_group_name_H-M   'P 1'
#
loop_
_entity.id
_entity.type
_entity.pdbx_description
1 polymer ?
#
loop_
_entity_poly.entity_id
_entity_poly.type
_entity_poly.pdbx_seq_one_letter_code
_entity_poly.pdbx_strand_id
1 'polypeptide(L)'
;MRQILKLLLLFVSIAAHANETAFYRLNIVNDHNQLLVLKIKDRDLWVTPGFYKTPEQFEISQLYDLAADYGLTVSTPKLNGEFDVSMAPDKPFQKRIFYSAMANGKLQRTPDYIESWQWLAWPEALAQIKPSLPHLALLLNQTQQFPEQVWHVRLQRELHDGKPTLTILEDFNSGKQPK
;
A
#
# COMPACT_ATOMS: atom_id res chain seq x y z
N MET A 1 -21.62 6.20 -63.56
CA MET A 1 -22.35 6.66 -62.37
C MET A 1 -22.34 5.55 -61.32
N ARG A 2 -21.56 5.72 -60.25
CA ARG A 2 -21.73 5.15 -58.88
C ARG A 2 -20.36 5.06 -58.20
N GLN A 3 -20.07 6.12 -57.45
CA GLN A 3 -19.01 6.14 -56.44
C GLN A 3 -19.34 5.07 -55.39
N ILE A 4 -18.42 4.12 -55.16
CA ILE A 4 -18.48 3.22 -54.01
C ILE A 4 -17.78 3.94 -52.86
N LEU A 5 -18.58 4.59 -52.02
CA LEU A 5 -18.18 5.17 -50.74
C LEU A 5 -17.76 4.02 -49.81
N LYS A 6 -16.44 3.77 -49.71
CA LYS A 6 -15.89 2.85 -48.71
C LYS A 6 -15.90 3.57 -47.36
N LEU A 7 -16.92 3.28 -46.56
CA LEU A 7 -17.04 3.73 -45.18
C LEU A 7 -15.94 3.03 -44.35
N LEU A 8 -14.88 3.79 -44.03
CA LEU A 8 -13.82 3.37 -43.13
C LEU A 8 -14.36 3.44 -41.69
N LEU A 9 -14.86 2.33 -41.15
CA LEU A 9 -15.20 2.20 -39.74
C LEU A 9 -13.90 2.18 -38.93
N LEU A 10 -13.48 3.35 -38.45
CA LEU A 10 -12.50 3.46 -37.38
C LEU A 10 -13.14 2.92 -36.10
N PHE A 11 -12.81 1.69 -35.72
CA PHE A 11 -13.01 1.23 -34.35
C PHE A 11 -12.00 1.97 -33.47
N VAL A 12 -12.38 3.13 -32.96
CA VAL A 12 -11.70 3.71 -31.79
C VAL A 12 -12.04 2.77 -30.64
N SER A 13 -11.13 1.85 -30.36
CA SER A 13 -11.15 1.08 -29.13
C SER A 13 -10.86 2.06 -28.01
N ILE A 14 -11.90 2.65 -27.43
CA ILE A 14 -11.78 3.30 -26.12
C ILE A 14 -11.52 2.14 -25.17
N ALA A 15 -10.24 1.82 -24.95
CA ALA A 15 -9.84 1.00 -23.83
C ALA A 15 -10.27 1.76 -22.58
N ALA A 16 -11.43 1.42 -22.05
CA ALA A 16 -11.86 1.84 -20.73
C ALA A 16 -10.82 1.29 -19.75
N HIS A 17 -9.82 2.10 -19.43
CA HIS A 17 -9.05 1.90 -18.22
C HIS A 17 -10.08 2.10 -17.10
N ALA A 18 -10.58 1.00 -16.54
CA ALA A 18 -11.27 1.08 -15.28
C ALA A 18 -10.31 1.81 -14.34
N ASN A 19 -10.76 2.90 -13.70
CA ASN A 19 -9.97 3.61 -12.70
C ASN A 19 -9.78 2.67 -11.50
N GLU A 20 -8.81 1.76 -11.60
CA GLU A 20 -8.50 0.78 -10.58
C GLU A 20 -8.02 1.52 -9.34
N THR A 21 -8.77 1.39 -8.24
CA THR A 21 -8.40 2.00 -6.96
C THR A 21 -7.11 1.37 -6.45
N ALA A 22 -6.15 2.21 -6.09
CA ALA A 22 -4.94 1.81 -5.39
C ALA A 22 -5.11 2.02 -3.88
N PHE A 23 -4.36 1.27 -3.09
CA PHE A 23 -4.23 1.50 -1.65
C PHE A 23 -2.93 2.23 -1.37
N TYR A 24 -3.04 3.45 -0.86
CA TYR A 24 -1.92 4.29 -0.46
C TYR A 24 -1.66 4.09 1.02
N ARG A 25 -0.46 3.64 1.36
CA ARG A 25 -0.03 3.32 2.72
C ARG A 25 1.01 4.32 3.16
N LEU A 26 0.90 4.78 4.40
CA LEU A 26 1.93 5.59 5.06
C LEU A 26 2.52 4.81 6.24
N ASN A 27 3.77 4.40 6.09
CA ASN A 27 4.56 3.78 7.14
C ASN A 27 5.20 4.88 7.98
N ILE A 28 4.61 5.15 9.14
CA ILE A 28 5.09 6.20 10.04
C ILE A 28 6.07 5.59 11.04
N VAL A 29 7.28 6.15 11.10
CA VAL A 29 8.36 5.70 11.98
C VAL A 29 8.71 6.78 12.99
N ASN A 30 8.89 6.46 14.27
CA ASN A 30 9.29 7.45 15.27
C ASN A 30 10.83 7.62 15.36
N ASP A 31 11.29 8.53 16.21
CA ASP A 31 12.70 8.79 16.50
C ASP A 31 13.47 7.61 17.11
N HIS A 32 12.77 6.58 17.59
CA HIS A 32 13.33 5.33 18.11
C HIS A 32 13.37 4.21 17.05
N ASN A 33 13.12 4.53 15.77
CA ASN A 33 13.00 3.57 14.67
C ASN A 33 11.93 2.49 14.91
N GLN A 34 10.81 2.88 15.52
CA GLN A 34 9.65 2.03 15.73
C GLN A 34 8.55 2.39 14.73
N LEU A 35 7.87 1.37 14.21
CA LEU A 35 6.76 1.52 13.28
C LEU A 35 5.45 1.71 14.05
N LEU A 36 4.61 2.65 13.60
CA LEU A 36 3.23 2.75 14.07
C LEU A 36 2.40 1.60 13.50
N VAL A 37 1.91 0.73 14.38
CA VAL A 37 0.96 -0.33 14.03
C VAL A 37 -0.38 -0.09 14.72
N LEU A 38 -1.46 -0.44 14.03
CA LEU A 38 -2.83 -0.18 14.44
C LEU A 38 -3.63 -1.48 14.44
N LYS A 39 -4.41 -1.71 15.49
CA LYS A 39 -5.44 -2.76 15.53
C LYS A 39 -6.78 -2.18 15.11
N ILE A 40 -7.41 -2.77 14.11
CA ILE A 40 -8.73 -2.34 13.64
C ILE A 40 -9.82 -2.86 14.58
N LYS A 41 -10.81 -2.03 14.94
CA LYS A 41 -11.95 -2.49 15.74
C LYS A 41 -12.70 -3.63 15.07
N ASP A 42 -13.17 -4.57 15.88
CA ASP A 42 -13.99 -5.71 15.47
C ASP A 42 -13.30 -6.64 14.43
N ARG A 43 -11.98 -6.54 14.30
CA ARG A 43 -11.16 -7.39 13.43
C ARG A 43 -9.88 -7.75 14.14
N ASP A 44 -9.49 -9.02 14.09
CA ASP A 44 -8.17 -9.44 14.53
C ASP A 44 -7.12 -9.12 13.44
N LEU A 45 -6.93 -7.82 13.19
CA LEU A 45 -6.13 -7.31 12.09
C LEU A 45 -5.24 -6.17 12.56
N TRP A 46 -3.93 -6.35 12.35
CA TRP A 46 -2.92 -5.33 12.58
C TRP A 46 -2.40 -4.79 11.25
N VAL A 47 -2.37 -3.47 11.12
CA VAL A 47 -2.00 -2.76 9.89
C VAL A 47 -1.14 -1.53 10.19
N THR A 48 -0.57 -0.93 9.14
CA THR A 48 -0.13 0.47 9.17
C THR A 48 -1.19 1.38 8.51
N PRO A 49 -1.19 2.70 8.78
CA PRO A 49 -2.14 3.65 8.20
C PRO A 49 -2.20 3.60 6.67
N GLY A 50 -3.39 3.77 6.10
CA GLY A 50 -3.56 3.91 4.66
C GLY A 50 -5.02 4.06 4.23
N PHE A 51 -5.23 4.36 2.96
CA PHE A 51 -6.55 4.57 2.37
C PHE A 51 -6.61 4.12 0.91
N TYR A 52 -7.83 3.93 0.41
CA TYR A 52 -8.09 3.65 -1.00
C TYR A 52 -8.41 4.94 -1.77
N LYS A 53 -7.79 5.13 -2.93
CA LYS A 53 -8.07 6.21 -3.89
C LYS A 53 -7.79 5.75 -5.32
N THR A 54 -8.39 6.42 -6.30
CA THR A 54 -7.89 6.31 -7.68
C THR A 54 -6.64 7.19 -7.86
N PRO A 55 -5.73 6.87 -8.78
CA PRO A 55 -4.54 7.69 -9.03
C PRO A 55 -4.85 9.16 -9.33
N GLU A 56 -5.95 9.45 -10.00
CA GLU A 56 -6.37 10.81 -10.36
C GLU A 56 -6.90 11.61 -9.16
N GLN A 57 -7.27 10.93 -8.07
CA GLN A 57 -7.76 11.54 -6.84
C GLN A 57 -6.71 11.63 -5.75
N PHE A 58 -5.54 11.01 -5.97
CA PHE A 58 -4.47 10.98 -5.00
C PHE A 58 -3.64 12.26 -5.09
N GLU A 59 -3.49 12.90 -3.95
CA GLU A 59 -2.58 14.02 -3.76
C GLU A 59 -1.65 13.68 -2.60
N ILE A 60 -0.34 13.95 -2.75
CA ILE A 60 0.66 13.65 -1.71
C ILE A 60 0.31 14.31 -0.36
N SER A 61 -0.39 15.45 -0.38
CA SER A 61 -0.90 16.17 0.80
C SER A 61 -1.80 15.29 1.68
N GLN A 62 -2.56 14.36 1.09
CA GLN A 62 -3.47 13.46 1.80
C GLN A 62 -2.71 12.48 2.72
N LEU A 63 -1.42 12.22 2.47
CA LEU A 63 -0.59 11.43 3.40
C LEU A 63 -0.31 12.21 4.68
N TYR A 64 -0.15 13.53 4.60
CA TYR A 64 -0.02 14.37 5.79
C TYR A 64 -1.35 14.44 6.55
N ASP A 65 -2.48 14.54 5.84
CA ASP A 65 -3.81 14.49 6.46
C ASP A 65 -4.02 13.14 7.18
N LEU A 66 -3.61 12.04 6.55
CA LEU A 66 -3.66 10.71 7.17
C LEU A 66 -2.84 10.64 8.47
N ALA A 67 -1.65 11.25 8.52
CA ALA A 67 -0.89 11.33 9.77
C ALA A 67 -1.58 12.24 10.80
N ALA A 68 -2.15 13.35 10.34
CA ALA A 68 -2.88 14.29 11.18
C ALA A 68 -4.09 13.63 11.86
N ASP A 69 -4.76 12.66 11.24
CA ASP A 69 -5.84 11.87 11.86
C ASP A 69 -5.43 11.20 13.18
N TYR A 70 -4.13 10.94 13.38
CA TYR A 70 -3.55 10.40 14.62
C TYR A 70 -2.95 11.49 15.54
N GLY A 71 -3.10 12.77 15.16
CA GLY A 71 -2.52 13.91 15.85
C GLY A 71 -1.01 14.02 15.65
N LEU A 72 -0.51 13.45 14.55
CA LEU A 72 0.90 13.50 14.19
C LEU A 72 1.14 14.53 13.10
N THR A 73 2.33 15.10 13.12
CA THR A 73 2.94 15.69 11.92
C THR A 73 4.06 14.75 11.48
N VAL A 74 4.39 14.74 10.19
CA VAL A 74 5.42 13.85 9.65
C VAL A 74 6.39 14.61 8.74
N SER A 75 7.59 14.05 8.55
CA SER A 75 8.51 14.49 7.50
C SER A 75 7.90 14.30 6.11
N THR A 76 8.55 14.82 5.08
CA THR A 76 8.16 14.56 3.68
C THR A 76 8.04 13.05 3.42
N PRO A 77 6.85 12.55 3.00
CA PRO A 77 6.68 11.16 2.63
C PRO A 77 7.56 10.79 1.45
N LYS A 78 8.30 9.68 1.57
CA LYS A 78 9.14 9.12 0.50
C LYS A 78 8.48 7.87 -0.06
N LEU A 79 8.43 7.72 -1.38
CA LEU A 79 7.86 6.53 -2.04
C LEU A 79 8.83 5.34 -1.94
N ASN A 80 8.50 4.28 -1.22
CA ASN A 80 9.38 3.11 -1.06
C ASN A 80 8.94 1.88 -1.85
N GLY A 81 7.72 1.88 -2.41
CA GLY A 81 7.35 0.81 -3.31
C GLY A 81 5.96 0.93 -3.94
N GLU A 82 5.83 0.25 -5.06
CA GLU A 82 4.58 0.06 -5.79
C GLU A 82 4.43 -1.42 -6.11
N PHE A 83 3.42 -2.04 -5.51
CA PHE A 83 3.27 -3.49 -5.55
C PHE A 83 1.93 -3.89 -6.13
N ASP A 84 1.94 -4.95 -6.92
CA ASP A 84 0.72 -5.57 -7.43
C ASP A 84 0.38 -6.78 -6.56
N VAL A 85 -0.72 -6.67 -5.82
CA VAL A 85 -1.15 -7.70 -4.87
C VAL A 85 -2.52 -8.23 -5.26
N SER A 86 -2.60 -9.52 -5.57
CA SER A 86 -3.88 -10.22 -5.62
C SER A 86 -4.17 -10.91 -4.29
N MET A 87 -5.42 -10.82 -3.82
CA MET A 87 -5.84 -11.38 -2.54
C MET A 87 -6.26 -12.86 -2.61
N ALA A 88 -6.48 -13.39 -3.81
CA ALA A 88 -6.75 -14.79 -4.13
C ALA A 88 -6.56 -15.03 -5.65
N PRO A 89 -6.33 -16.27 -6.11
CA PRO A 89 -6.03 -16.56 -7.52
C PRO A 89 -7.07 -16.04 -8.55
N ASP A 90 -8.33 -15.94 -8.13
CA ASP A 90 -9.46 -15.47 -8.95
C ASP A 90 -9.73 -13.97 -8.82
N LYS A 91 -8.91 -13.22 -8.07
CA LYS A 91 -9.10 -11.78 -7.83
C LYS A 91 -8.16 -10.95 -8.67
N PRO A 92 -8.59 -9.75 -9.11
CA PRO A 92 -7.72 -8.83 -9.80
C PRO A 92 -6.58 -8.38 -8.86
N PHE A 93 -5.46 -8.01 -9.47
CA PHE A 93 -4.37 -7.35 -8.76
C PHE A 93 -4.82 -5.96 -8.33
N GLN A 94 -4.44 -5.58 -7.12
CA GLN A 94 -4.64 -4.23 -6.60
C GLN A 94 -3.29 -3.60 -6.35
N LYS A 95 -3.12 -2.37 -6.84
CA LYS A 95 -1.94 -1.57 -6.54
C LYS A 95 -1.87 -1.23 -5.06
N ARG A 96 -0.71 -1.47 -4.46
CA ARG A 96 -0.36 -1.07 -3.10
C ARG A 96 0.84 -0.14 -3.18
N ILE A 97 0.64 1.12 -2.84
CA ILE A 97 1.65 2.18 -2.94
C ILE A 97 2.12 2.51 -1.53
N PHE A 98 3.42 2.33 -1.26
CA PHE A 98 3.99 2.48 0.07
C PHE A 98 4.81 3.76 0.13
N TYR A 99 4.43 4.63 1.05
CA TYR A 99 5.23 5.77 1.46
C TYR A 99 5.73 5.57 2.89
N SER A 100 6.89 6.11 3.22
CA SER A 100 7.37 6.19 4.61
C SER A 100 7.68 7.62 5.00
N ALA A 101 7.45 7.93 6.27
CA ALA A 101 7.75 9.24 6.84
C ALA A 101 8.12 9.11 8.33
N MET A 102 8.94 10.03 8.82
CA MET A 102 9.27 10.13 10.24
C MET A 102 8.20 10.93 10.98
N ALA A 103 7.72 10.44 12.11
CA ALA A 103 6.84 11.17 13.00
C ALA A 103 7.57 12.31 13.69
N ASN A 104 6.92 13.47 13.74
CA ASN A 104 7.33 14.61 14.54
C ASN A 104 6.32 14.77 15.69
N GLY A 105 6.74 14.41 16.89
CA GLY A 105 5.92 14.48 18.10
C GLY A 105 5.33 13.13 18.52
N LYS A 106 4.32 13.18 19.40
CA LYS A 106 3.66 12.00 19.98
C LYS A 106 2.28 11.85 19.40
N LEU A 107 1.77 10.61 19.35
CA LEU A 107 0.41 10.32 18.95
C LEU A 107 -0.56 10.93 19.98
N GLN A 108 -1.49 11.76 19.53
CA GLN A 108 -2.39 12.53 20.41
C GLN A 108 -3.84 12.08 20.32
N ARG A 109 -4.23 11.45 19.21
CA ARG A 109 -5.59 10.98 18.98
C ARG A 109 -5.60 9.69 18.19
N THR A 110 -6.71 8.98 18.25
CA THR A 110 -6.90 7.71 17.58
C THR A 110 -8.28 7.73 16.93
N PRO A 111 -8.39 7.50 15.61
CA PRO A 111 -9.67 7.45 14.93
C PRO A 111 -10.61 6.37 15.51
N ASP A 112 -11.92 6.60 15.43
CA ASP A 112 -12.92 5.72 16.06
C ASP A 112 -12.94 4.28 15.53
N TYR A 113 -12.41 4.01 14.34
CA TYR A 113 -12.33 2.67 13.77
C TYR A 113 -11.08 1.88 14.23
N ILE A 114 -10.20 2.49 15.02
CA ILE A 114 -8.99 1.87 15.57
C ILE A 114 -9.25 1.47 17.03
N GLU A 115 -9.00 0.20 17.35
CA GLU A 115 -9.17 -0.36 18.69
C GLU A 115 -8.02 0.05 19.60
N SER A 116 -6.79 -0.11 19.09
CA SER A 116 -5.56 0.22 19.80
C SER A 116 -4.44 0.47 18.79
N TRP A 117 -3.32 1.03 19.28
CA TRP A 117 -2.13 1.30 18.49
C TRP A 117 -0.89 1.04 19.33
N GLN A 118 0.23 0.79 18.65
CA GLN A 118 1.53 0.57 19.28
C GLN A 118 2.64 1.14 18.41
N TRP A 119 3.68 1.66 19.06
CA TRP A 119 5.00 1.84 18.44
C TRP A 119 5.79 0.55 18.70
N LEU A 120 6.11 -0.19 17.64
CA LEU A 120 6.83 -1.45 17.76
C LEU A 120 8.15 -1.39 17.02
N ALA A 121 9.19 -2.05 17.56
CA ALA A 121 10.40 -2.27 16.79
C ALA A 121 10.05 -3.09 15.53
N TRP A 122 10.78 -2.88 14.44
CA TRP A 122 10.46 -3.53 13.16
C TRP A 122 10.25 -5.05 13.24
N PRO A 123 11.12 -5.85 13.89
CA PRO A 123 10.89 -7.29 14.01
C PRO A 123 9.56 -7.64 14.72
N GLU A 124 9.19 -6.88 15.74
CA GLU A 124 7.96 -7.06 16.51
C GLU A 124 6.74 -6.65 15.68
N ALA A 125 6.82 -5.51 14.98
CA ALA A 125 5.76 -5.05 14.09
C ALA A 125 5.47 -6.07 12.98
N LEU A 126 6.53 -6.61 12.36
CA LEU A 126 6.40 -7.65 11.34
C LEU A 126 5.79 -8.93 11.91
N ALA A 127 6.21 -9.35 13.11
CA ALA A 127 5.66 -10.51 13.80
C ALA A 127 4.18 -10.32 14.16
N GLN A 128 3.76 -9.11 14.52
CA GLN A 128 2.39 -8.77 14.85
C GLN A 128 1.47 -8.79 13.61
N ILE A 129 1.96 -8.31 12.46
CA ILE A 129 1.19 -8.20 11.21
C ILE A 129 1.13 -9.53 10.45
N LYS A 130 2.22 -10.29 10.42
CA LYS A 130 2.39 -11.47 9.57
C LYS A 130 1.28 -12.54 9.70
N PRO A 131 0.73 -12.87 10.88
CA PRO A 131 -0.30 -13.90 10.99
C PRO A 131 -1.57 -13.62 10.17
N SER A 132 -1.97 -12.35 10.06
CA SER A 132 -3.20 -11.94 9.35
C SER A 132 -2.90 -11.41 7.94
N LEU A 133 -1.77 -10.73 7.76
CA LEU A 133 -1.37 -10.09 6.50
C LEU A 133 0.09 -10.40 6.15
N PRO A 134 0.43 -11.64 5.76
CA PRO A 134 1.80 -12.01 5.46
C PRO A 134 2.40 -11.19 4.30
N HIS A 135 1.59 -10.81 3.31
CA HIS A 135 2.05 -9.96 2.19
C HIS A 135 2.48 -8.58 2.71
N LEU A 136 1.72 -7.99 3.63
CA LEU A 136 2.07 -6.70 4.21
C LEU A 136 3.39 -6.79 4.96
N ALA A 137 3.57 -7.83 5.79
CA ALA A 137 4.82 -8.04 6.51
C ALA A 137 6.02 -8.22 5.55
N LEU A 138 5.85 -9.00 4.46
CA LEU A 138 6.88 -9.18 3.44
C LEU A 138 7.28 -7.84 2.79
N LEU A 139 6.29 -7.06 2.34
CA LEU A 139 6.50 -5.78 1.67
C LEU A 139 7.12 -4.74 2.60
N LEU A 140 6.64 -4.64 3.86
CA LEU A 140 7.21 -3.78 4.88
C LEU A 140 8.69 -4.10 5.12
N ASN A 141 9.02 -5.39 5.30
CA ASN A 141 10.39 -5.82 5.50
C ASN A 141 11.30 -5.41 4.34
N GLN A 142 10.86 -5.61 3.09
CA GLN A 142 11.64 -5.19 1.92
C GLN A 142 11.91 -3.68 1.93
N THR A 143 10.84 -2.88 2.10
CA THR A 143 10.97 -1.41 2.07
C THR A 143 11.79 -0.86 3.24
N GLN A 144 11.79 -1.55 4.39
CA GLN A 144 12.57 -1.17 5.56
C GLN A 144 14.06 -1.48 5.39
N GLN A 145 14.41 -2.63 4.81
CA GLN A 145 15.80 -3.03 4.63
C GLN A 145 16.51 -2.17 3.59
N PHE A 146 15.76 -1.64 2.62
CA PHE A 146 16.31 -0.87 1.49
C PHE A 146 15.49 0.41 1.23
N PRO A 147 15.49 1.37 2.17
CA PRO A 147 14.55 2.51 2.16
C PRO A 147 14.82 3.53 1.05
N GLU A 148 16.01 3.54 0.46
CA GLU A 148 16.40 4.49 -0.61
C GLU A 148 16.01 4.01 -2.02
N GLN A 149 15.34 2.86 -2.13
CA GLN A 149 14.91 2.26 -3.39
C GLN A 149 13.38 2.28 -3.48
N VAL A 150 12.86 2.43 -4.71
CA VAL A 150 11.44 2.17 -4.99
C VAL A 150 11.33 0.72 -5.42
N TRP A 151 10.67 -0.10 -4.63
CA TRP A 151 10.51 -1.52 -4.91
C TRP A 151 9.24 -1.83 -5.69
N HIS A 152 9.36 -2.82 -6.57
CA HIS A 152 8.25 -3.43 -7.28
C HIS A 152 8.29 -4.94 -7.06
N VAL A 153 7.11 -5.52 -6.88
CA VAL A 153 6.91 -6.97 -6.85
C VAL A 153 5.47 -7.25 -7.22
N ARG A 154 5.26 -8.40 -7.85
CA ARG A 154 3.93 -8.94 -8.07
C ARG A 154 3.76 -10.20 -7.25
N LEU A 155 2.76 -10.19 -6.37
CA LEU A 155 2.50 -11.29 -5.47
C LEU A 155 1.01 -11.64 -5.42
N GLN A 156 0.75 -12.90 -5.12
CA GLN A 156 -0.58 -13.44 -4.93
C GLN A 156 -0.67 -14.04 -3.54
N ARG A 157 -1.72 -13.68 -2.80
CA ARG A 157 -2.08 -14.36 -1.57
C ARG A 157 -2.93 -15.59 -1.91
N GLU A 158 -2.68 -16.67 -1.19
CA GLU A 158 -3.48 -17.89 -1.24
C GLU A 158 -3.94 -18.27 0.17
N LEU A 159 -4.89 -19.19 0.26
CA LEU A 159 -5.29 -19.83 1.51
C LEU A 159 -4.94 -21.31 1.41
N HIS A 160 -4.03 -21.77 2.26
CA HIS A 160 -3.72 -23.19 2.43
C HIS A 160 -4.15 -23.59 3.84
N ASP A 161 -5.09 -24.53 3.94
CA ASP A 161 -5.68 -24.97 5.22
C ASP A 161 -6.22 -23.80 6.08
N GLY A 162 -6.85 -22.81 5.44
CA GLY A 162 -7.39 -21.62 6.10
C GLY A 162 -6.34 -20.59 6.53
N LYS A 163 -5.04 -20.87 6.31
CA LYS A 163 -3.94 -19.94 6.63
C LYS A 163 -3.48 -19.19 5.38
N PRO A 164 -3.22 -17.87 5.48
CA PRO A 164 -2.73 -17.12 4.34
C PRO A 164 -1.29 -17.50 3.99
N THR A 165 -1.07 -17.88 2.74
CA THR A 165 0.24 -18.10 2.13
C THR A 165 0.47 -17.08 1.01
N LEU A 166 1.71 -16.98 0.52
CA LEU A 166 2.08 -16.05 -0.54
C LEU A 166 2.84 -16.79 -1.65
N THR A 167 2.50 -16.45 -2.88
CA THR A 167 3.25 -16.82 -4.07
C THR A 167 3.81 -15.54 -4.68
N ILE A 168 5.14 -15.46 -4.80
CA ILE A 168 5.81 -14.39 -5.55
C ILE A 168 5.75 -14.80 -7.03
N LEU A 169 5.11 -13.98 -7.85
CA LEU A 169 4.93 -14.25 -9.28
C LEU A 169 6.02 -13.60 -10.12
N GLU A 170 6.50 -12.45 -9.66
CA GLU A 170 7.62 -11.70 -10.25
C GLU A 170 8.51 -11.25 -9.09
N ASP A 171 9.82 -11.51 -9.20
CA ASP A 171 10.77 -11.19 -8.14
C ASP A 171 10.88 -9.68 -7.87
N PHE A 172 11.31 -9.36 -6.65
CA PHE A 172 11.58 -7.98 -6.25
C PHE A 172 12.59 -7.32 -7.20
N ASN A 173 12.19 -6.19 -7.75
CA ASN A 173 13.06 -5.32 -8.54
C ASN A 173 12.92 -3.87 -8.07
N SER A 174 13.91 -3.04 -8.39
CA SER A 174 14.01 -1.69 -7.83
C SER A 174 14.27 -0.63 -8.89
N GLY A 175 13.59 0.50 -8.77
CA GLY A 175 13.92 1.77 -9.44
C GLY A 175 14.62 2.75 -8.50
N LYS A 176 15.31 3.74 -9.07
CA LYS A 176 15.74 4.93 -8.32
C LYS A 176 14.53 5.83 -8.08
N GLN A 177 14.47 6.52 -6.94
CA GLN A 177 13.42 7.51 -6.71
C GLN A 177 13.48 8.60 -7.80
N PRO A 178 12.32 9.03 -8.36
CA PRO A 178 12.27 10.24 -9.16
C PRO A 178 12.77 11.41 -8.29
N LYS A 179 13.69 12.20 -8.83
CA LYS A 179 14.29 13.36 -8.15
C LYS A 179 13.28 14.47 -7.94
#